data_AF-A0A3M0ZFN6-F1
#
_entry.id   AF-A0A3M0ZFN6-F1
#
_cell.length_a   1.000
_cell.length_b   1.000
_cell.length_c   1.000
_cell.angle_alpha   90.00
_cell.angle_beta   90.00
_cell.angle_gamma   90.00
#
_symmetry.space_group_name_H-M   'P 1'
#
loop_
_entity.id
_entity.type
_entity.pdbx_description
1 polymer ?
#
loop_
_entity_poly.entity_id
_entity_poly.type
_entity_poly.pdbx_seq_one_letter_code
_entity_poly.pdbx_strand_id
1 'polypeptide(L)'
;MHVKEPFVRAKWSNARFQVRALLLVAAVLAALCGTSRADEQSDAYVEGLIRAFEQPPAAARELTLAQAIHTAVANNPGIRAQRLSPRGDRWLAVAAAAAYDPRLTLSAAATSARIPTANVLAGVAVGEREPLRRDEASADITLSKQFATGTAVDLSWRNVRRATNSAFQALVPEFEPQLGVTVTQPLLKNFGGISTRTAVETARNTGRRSAALFEAALSDFVASVIDAYWNLSEAQADLEVREHALALAKELVEEATARVRIGTLPPIAVREARADLAAREEEAIAARNRREVAARALQYLVMLADRPGGPPQPVRPVERHRVEERPIDKTASLRTALAKRAELRAARIDLENARAELRRARNELLPSLTLTGNYTLLGLGGIERPVEVPAGSGDVAVAALAASEPEAYGDALDTLVSRDFFRYSIALELEVPFSNAAARANYERAAVAVRAAKARLEQIVSDVALEIERAVADVTSATKRVFAARLARELAEENLRNQKKRYDVGMVTTTDVLRFQDKVVAAMAAEVRAVADHARAEARLARAEGTLLERYGIETESGQAPETPWWLRR
;
A
#
# COMPACT_ATOMS: atom_id res chain seq x y z
N MET A 1 61.06 -15.63 48.67
CA MET A 1 60.24 -16.47 47.77
C MET A 1 58.83 -16.45 48.36
N HIS A 2 57.78 -16.18 47.56
CA HIS A 2 56.41 -15.78 47.96
C HIS A 2 56.30 -14.28 48.32
N VAL A 3 55.35 -13.47 47.84
CA VAL A 3 53.94 -13.68 47.45
C VAL A 3 53.58 -12.75 46.27
N LYS A 4 53.11 -13.29 45.14
CA LYS A 4 52.44 -12.55 44.05
C LYS A 4 50.99 -13.05 44.01
N GLU A 5 50.05 -12.45 44.72
CA GLU A 5 48.65 -12.93 44.64
C GLU A 5 47.48 -11.94 44.81
N PRO A 6 47.60 -10.66 45.24
CA PRO A 6 46.41 -9.80 45.32
C PRO A 6 46.07 -9.05 44.01
N PHE A 7 47.03 -8.83 43.10
CA PHE A 7 46.81 -7.99 41.90
C PHE A 7 46.00 -8.66 40.77
N VAL A 8 45.84 -9.98 40.81
CA VAL A 8 45.10 -10.72 39.77
C VAL A 8 43.60 -10.75 40.08
N ARG A 9 43.16 -10.79 41.36
CA ARG A 9 41.73 -10.91 41.68
C ARG A 9 40.89 -9.68 41.30
N ALA A 10 41.44 -8.46 41.38
CA ALA A 10 40.73 -7.23 40.99
C ALA A 10 40.51 -7.09 39.47
N LYS A 11 41.40 -7.64 38.65
CA LYS A 11 41.26 -7.66 37.18
C LYS A 11 40.16 -8.60 36.70
N TRP A 12 39.84 -9.63 37.49
CA TRP A 12 38.84 -10.65 37.14
C TRP A 12 37.41 -10.35 37.63
N SER A 13 37.21 -9.42 38.58
CA SER A 13 35.87 -9.01 39.02
C SER A 13 35.19 -8.10 37.97
N ASN A 14 35.89 -7.08 37.46
CA ASN A 14 35.42 -6.19 36.39
C ASN A 14 35.13 -6.95 35.08
N ALA A 15 35.96 -7.94 34.72
CA ALA A 15 35.73 -8.77 33.54
C ALA A 15 34.48 -9.65 33.64
N ARG A 16 34.13 -10.14 34.84
CA ARG A 16 32.94 -10.97 35.08
C ARG A 16 31.63 -10.18 35.00
N PHE A 17 31.64 -8.90 35.37
CA PHE A 17 30.49 -8.01 35.20
C PHE A 17 30.27 -7.68 33.71
N GLN A 18 31.36 -7.42 32.97
CA GLN A 18 31.30 -7.12 31.53
C GLN A 18 30.84 -8.31 30.67
N VAL A 19 31.27 -9.53 30.98
CA VAL A 19 30.87 -10.74 30.25
C VAL A 19 29.39 -11.10 30.47
N ARG A 20 28.84 -10.86 31.67
CA ARG A 20 27.42 -11.13 31.96
C ARG A 20 26.47 -10.14 31.29
N ALA A 21 26.85 -8.86 31.21
CA ALA A 21 26.07 -7.85 30.49
C ALA A 21 26.06 -8.09 28.96
N LEU A 22 27.20 -8.47 28.38
CA LEU A 22 27.31 -8.79 26.95
C LEU A 22 26.59 -10.10 26.56
N LEU A 23 26.60 -11.12 27.42
CA LEU A 23 25.88 -12.38 27.18
C LEU A 23 24.35 -12.21 27.23
N LEU A 24 23.84 -11.28 28.05
CA LEU A 24 22.41 -10.94 28.10
C LEU A 24 21.93 -10.26 26.80
N VAL A 25 22.77 -9.43 26.18
CA VAL A 25 22.48 -8.79 24.87
C VAL A 25 22.57 -9.80 23.72
N ALA A 26 23.56 -10.71 23.75
CA ALA A 26 23.73 -11.76 22.75
C ALA A 26 22.59 -12.80 22.77
N ALA A 27 22.07 -13.15 23.95
CA ALA A 27 20.95 -14.07 24.10
C ALA A 27 19.63 -13.50 23.52
N VAL A 28 19.43 -12.18 23.60
CA VAL A 28 18.26 -11.51 23.00
C VAL A 28 18.39 -11.44 21.47
N LEU A 29 19.60 -11.23 20.94
CA LEU A 29 19.86 -11.21 19.48
C LEU A 29 19.68 -12.58 18.82
N ALA A 30 19.98 -13.67 19.51
CA ALA A 30 19.84 -15.03 18.98
C ALA A 30 18.37 -15.49 18.86
N ALA A 31 17.44 -14.88 19.60
CA ALA A 31 16.01 -15.23 19.59
C ALA A 31 15.21 -14.55 18.45
N LEU A 32 15.81 -13.61 17.70
CA LEU A 32 15.09 -12.74 16.75
C LEU A 32 15.36 -13.04 15.26
N CYS A 33 16.28 -13.95 14.93
CA CYS A 33 16.55 -14.32 13.54
C CYS A 33 15.67 -15.48 13.07
N GLY A 34 14.46 -15.15 12.59
CA GLY A 34 13.67 -16.06 11.76
C GLY A 34 14.17 -16.05 10.32
N THR A 35 14.55 -17.22 9.79
CA THR A 35 14.90 -17.38 8.37
C THR A 35 13.63 -17.57 7.53
N SER A 36 13.41 -16.71 6.52
CA SER A 36 12.27 -16.84 5.61
C SER A 36 12.61 -17.70 4.39
N ARG A 37 11.92 -18.84 4.24
CA ARG A 37 11.84 -19.62 2.99
C ARG A 37 10.80 -18.96 2.07
N ALA A 38 11.23 -18.23 1.05
CA ALA A 38 10.33 -17.62 0.06
C ALA A 38 10.63 -18.03 -1.40
N ASP A 39 11.76 -18.65 -1.70
CA ASP A 39 12.20 -18.90 -3.09
C ASP A 39 11.64 -20.18 -3.74
N GLU A 40 11.09 -21.15 -3.00
CA GLU A 40 10.64 -22.44 -3.59
C GLU A 40 9.28 -22.37 -4.33
N GLN A 41 8.48 -21.30 -4.18
CA GLN A 41 7.11 -21.24 -4.72
C GLN A 41 6.99 -20.61 -6.12
N SER A 42 7.97 -19.82 -6.56
CA SER A 42 7.93 -19.16 -7.89
C SER A 42 8.16 -20.14 -9.03
N ASP A 43 9.10 -21.08 -8.88
CA ASP A 43 9.51 -21.99 -9.94
C ASP A 43 8.40 -23.01 -10.28
N ALA A 44 7.67 -23.48 -9.26
CA ALA A 44 6.53 -24.38 -9.43
C ALA A 44 5.34 -23.75 -10.19
N TYR A 45 5.16 -22.42 -10.09
CA TYR A 45 4.12 -21.70 -10.83
C TYR A 45 4.47 -21.59 -12.32
N VAL A 46 5.74 -21.30 -12.64
CA VAL A 46 6.22 -21.21 -14.02
C VAL A 46 6.16 -22.58 -14.71
N GLU A 47 6.63 -23.65 -14.07
CA GLU A 47 6.51 -25.01 -14.63
C GLU A 47 5.05 -25.44 -14.82
N GLY A 48 4.15 -25.03 -13.91
CA GLY A 48 2.73 -25.27 -14.02
C GLY A 48 2.07 -24.56 -15.21
N LEU A 49 2.49 -23.34 -15.53
CA LEU A 49 2.03 -22.60 -16.71
C LEU A 49 2.53 -23.22 -18.01
N ILE A 50 3.80 -23.64 -18.06
CA ILE A 50 4.40 -24.30 -19.23
C ILE A 50 3.66 -25.60 -19.55
N ARG A 51 3.49 -26.49 -18.57
CA ARG A 51 2.78 -27.77 -18.77
C ARG A 51 1.34 -27.60 -19.24
N ALA A 52 0.72 -26.50 -18.90
CA ALA A 52 -0.65 -26.23 -19.30
C ALA A 52 -0.79 -25.61 -20.69
N PHE A 53 0.25 -24.90 -21.15
CA PHE A 53 0.36 -24.50 -22.55
C PHE A 53 0.49 -25.71 -23.48
N GLU A 54 1.04 -26.82 -22.98
CA GLU A 54 1.24 -28.07 -23.72
C GLU A 54 -0.01 -28.97 -23.76
N GLN A 55 -1.00 -28.77 -22.90
CA GLN A 55 -2.21 -29.60 -22.84
C GLN A 55 -3.28 -29.14 -23.86
N PRO A 56 -4.05 -30.08 -24.45
CA PRO A 56 -5.15 -29.72 -25.34
C PRO A 56 -6.20 -28.89 -24.60
N PRO A 57 -6.82 -27.90 -25.26
CA PRO A 57 -7.74 -26.98 -24.60
C PRO A 57 -8.93 -27.76 -24.01
N ALA A 58 -9.13 -27.61 -22.70
CA ALA A 58 -10.32 -28.12 -22.02
C ALA A 58 -11.60 -27.54 -22.65
N ALA A 59 -12.72 -28.25 -22.50
CA ALA A 59 -14.01 -27.77 -22.98
C ALA A 59 -14.33 -26.39 -22.41
N ALA A 60 -14.77 -25.46 -23.28
CA ALA A 60 -15.04 -24.09 -22.87
C ALA A 60 -16.19 -24.03 -21.86
N ARG A 61 -15.95 -23.39 -20.71
CA ARG A 61 -16.97 -23.26 -19.67
C ARG A 61 -17.89 -22.08 -19.98
N GLU A 62 -19.18 -22.35 -19.93
CA GLU A 62 -20.22 -21.33 -20.14
C GLU A 62 -20.37 -20.45 -18.90
N LEU A 63 -20.24 -19.13 -19.06
CA LEU A 63 -20.33 -18.15 -17.98
C LEU A 63 -21.27 -16.99 -18.35
N THR A 64 -22.12 -16.61 -17.40
CA THR A 64 -22.84 -15.32 -17.41
C THR A 64 -21.87 -14.17 -17.12
N LEU A 65 -22.27 -12.93 -17.42
CA LEU A 65 -21.42 -11.77 -17.18
C LEU A 65 -21.08 -11.62 -15.68
N ALA A 66 -22.07 -11.78 -14.80
CA ALA A 66 -21.87 -11.71 -13.36
C ALA A 66 -20.87 -12.78 -12.87
N GLN A 67 -21.01 -14.03 -13.34
CA GLN A 67 -20.07 -15.10 -13.00
C GLN A 67 -18.65 -14.83 -13.52
N ALA A 68 -18.52 -14.31 -14.75
CA ALA A 68 -17.23 -13.95 -15.31
C ALA A 68 -16.56 -12.85 -14.47
N ILE A 69 -17.30 -11.84 -14.03
CA ILE A 69 -16.81 -10.76 -13.16
C ILE A 69 -16.37 -11.29 -11.80
N HIS A 70 -17.22 -12.06 -11.11
CA HIS A 70 -16.85 -12.63 -9.79
C HIS A 70 -15.63 -13.53 -9.89
N THR A 71 -15.54 -14.35 -10.93
CA THR A 71 -14.39 -15.23 -11.17
C THR A 71 -13.13 -14.41 -11.45
N ALA A 72 -13.23 -13.37 -12.29
CA ALA A 72 -12.11 -12.49 -12.61
C ALA A 72 -11.57 -11.78 -11.36
N VAL A 73 -12.44 -11.22 -10.53
CA VAL A 73 -12.05 -10.52 -9.30
C VAL A 73 -11.43 -11.46 -8.27
N ALA A 74 -11.85 -12.73 -8.23
CA ALA A 74 -11.32 -13.73 -7.31
C ALA A 74 -9.98 -14.31 -7.76
N ASN A 75 -9.84 -14.62 -9.06
CA ASN A 75 -8.71 -15.40 -9.56
C ASN A 75 -7.58 -14.55 -10.14
N ASN A 76 -7.87 -13.34 -10.63
CA ASN A 76 -6.86 -12.54 -11.31
C ASN A 76 -5.72 -12.14 -10.34
N PRO A 77 -4.46 -12.55 -10.61
CA PRO A 77 -3.35 -12.32 -9.69
C PRO A 77 -3.00 -10.83 -9.53
N GLY A 78 -3.23 -10.02 -10.58
CA GLY A 78 -3.02 -8.56 -10.52
C GLY A 78 -3.95 -7.90 -9.51
N ILE A 79 -5.25 -8.26 -9.54
CA ILE A 79 -6.23 -7.74 -8.58
C ILE A 79 -5.98 -8.28 -7.17
N ARG A 80 -5.58 -9.55 -7.04
CA ARG A 80 -5.17 -10.12 -5.74
C ARG A 80 -3.99 -9.35 -5.15
N ALA A 81 -2.99 -9.00 -5.95
CA ALA A 81 -1.85 -8.19 -5.51
C ALA A 81 -2.28 -6.77 -5.12
N GLN A 82 -3.07 -6.09 -5.97
CA GLN A 82 -3.57 -4.74 -5.69
C GLN A 82 -4.46 -4.68 -4.43
N ARG A 83 -5.18 -5.77 -4.10
CA ARG A 83 -5.97 -5.88 -2.86
C ARG A 83 -5.11 -5.86 -1.60
N LEU A 84 -3.83 -6.24 -1.68
CA LEU A 84 -2.91 -6.22 -0.55
C LEU A 84 -2.36 -4.83 -0.24
N SER A 85 -2.25 -3.94 -1.24
CA SER A 85 -1.76 -2.56 -1.05
C SER A 85 -2.52 -1.79 0.05
N PRO A 86 -3.86 -1.65 0.01
CA PRO A 86 -4.59 -0.95 1.07
C PRO A 86 -4.53 -1.67 2.43
N ARG A 87 -4.30 -2.99 2.45
CA ARG A 87 -4.07 -3.74 3.70
C ARG A 87 -2.71 -3.37 4.31
N GLY A 88 -1.67 -3.26 3.48
CA GLY A 88 -0.34 -2.79 3.86
C GLY A 88 -0.35 -1.34 4.36
N ASP A 89 -0.96 -0.43 3.60
CA ASP A 89 -0.95 1.01 3.90
C ASP A 89 -1.69 1.37 5.20
N ARG A 90 -2.59 0.52 5.68
CA ARG A 90 -3.22 0.69 7.01
C ARG A 90 -2.23 0.54 8.15
N TRP A 91 -1.18 -0.27 7.98
CA TRP A 91 -0.12 -0.41 8.98
C TRP A 91 0.73 0.86 9.10
N LEU A 92 0.72 1.76 8.11
CA LEU A 92 1.40 3.06 8.23
C LEU A 92 0.84 3.89 9.39
N ALA A 93 -0.47 3.80 9.66
CA ALA A 93 -1.07 4.49 10.80
C ALA A 93 -0.56 3.94 12.13
N VAL A 94 -0.37 2.62 12.22
CA VAL A 94 0.21 1.95 13.40
C VAL A 94 1.69 2.32 13.54
N ALA A 95 2.45 2.28 12.44
CA ALA A 95 3.86 2.67 12.41
C ALA A 95 4.05 4.15 12.80
N ALA A 96 3.20 5.05 12.32
CA ALA A 96 3.23 6.45 12.74
C ALA A 96 2.84 6.61 14.22
N ALA A 97 1.90 5.79 14.71
CA ALA A 97 1.50 5.79 16.12
C ALA A 97 2.57 5.21 17.05
N ALA A 98 3.56 4.47 16.52
CA ALA A 98 4.71 3.97 17.27
C ALA A 98 5.56 5.09 17.90
N ALA A 99 5.40 6.34 17.45
CA ALA A 99 5.96 7.49 18.13
C ALA A 99 5.48 7.62 19.60
N TYR A 100 4.34 7.03 19.95
CA TYR A 100 3.80 7.00 21.31
C TYR A 100 4.14 5.71 22.08
N ASP A 101 4.90 4.79 21.47
CA ASP A 101 5.28 3.53 22.11
C ASP A 101 6.22 3.81 23.29
N PRO A 102 6.03 3.11 24.42
CA PRO A 102 7.01 3.15 25.49
C PRO A 102 8.32 2.53 24.99
N ARG A 103 9.42 3.27 25.11
CA ARG A 103 10.75 2.82 24.70
C ARG A 103 11.60 2.55 25.94
N LEU A 104 12.03 1.29 26.07
CA LEU A 104 13.03 0.87 27.06
C LEU A 104 14.41 0.90 26.40
N THR A 105 15.28 1.78 26.88
CA THR A 105 16.67 1.88 26.46
C THR A 105 17.55 1.32 27.56
N LEU A 106 18.38 0.33 27.21
CA LEU A 106 19.42 -0.21 28.07
C LEU A 106 20.77 0.23 27.49
N SER A 107 21.57 0.93 28.27
CA SER A 107 22.91 1.36 27.85
C SER A 107 23.93 1.03 28.91
N ALA A 108 25.05 0.46 28.49
CA ALA A 108 26.20 0.23 29.36
C ALA A 108 27.44 0.83 28.69
N ALA A 109 28.23 1.57 29.46
CA ALA A 109 29.46 2.16 28.98
C ALA A 109 30.58 1.95 30.00
N ALA A 110 31.80 1.77 29.53
CA ALA A 110 32.99 1.72 30.37
C ALA A 110 34.06 2.61 29.76
N THR A 111 34.55 3.55 30.54
CA THR A 111 35.57 4.52 30.13
C THR A 111 36.73 4.43 31.11
N SER A 112 37.95 4.50 30.59
CA SER A 112 39.17 4.59 31.38
C SER A 112 39.99 5.74 30.82
N ALA A 113 40.29 6.70 31.67
CA ALA A 113 41.08 7.88 31.34
C ALA A 113 42.36 7.91 32.18
N ARG A 114 43.46 8.32 31.56
CA ARG A 114 44.73 8.61 32.22
C ARG A 114 45.08 10.06 31.95
N ILE A 115 44.87 10.91 32.95
CA ILE A 115 44.96 12.36 32.83
C ILE A 115 46.28 12.81 33.44
N PRO A 116 47.15 13.52 32.72
CA PRO A 116 48.34 14.10 33.31
C PRO A 116 47.95 15.20 34.29
N THR A 117 48.51 15.17 35.50
CA THR A 117 48.20 16.15 36.56
C THR A 117 49.44 16.94 36.94
N ALA A 118 49.34 18.26 36.98
CA ALA A 118 50.43 19.15 37.37
C ALA A 118 50.44 19.52 38.87
N ASN A 119 49.37 19.17 39.60
CA ASN A 119 49.13 19.63 40.96
C ASN A 119 49.04 18.45 41.93
N VAL A 120 49.69 18.56 43.09
CA VAL A 120 49.73 17.51 44.14
C VAL A 120 48.34 17.26 44.74
N LEU A 121 47.48 18.29 44.71
CA LEU A 121 46.08 18.21 45.15
C LEU A 121 45.20 17.30 44.28
N ALA A 122 45.71 16.79 43.16
CA ALA A 122 45.04 15.72 42.41
C ALA A 122 45.11 14.35 43.15
N GLY A 123 45.88 14.25 44.24
CA GLY A 123 46.02 13.03 45.05
C GLY A 123 46.88 11.96 44.38
N VAL A 124 47.75 12.35 43.46
CA VAL A 124 48.68 11.46 42.76
C VAL A 124 50.08 12.05 42.86
N ALA A 125 51.11 11.21 42.99
CA ALA A 125 52.49 11.65 43.20
C ALA A 125 53.01 12.45 41.98
N VAL A 126 53.10 13.78 42.11
CA VAL A 126 53.53 14.68 41.03
C VAL A 126 54.99 14.46 40.62
N GLY A 127 55.84 14.04 41.56
CA GLY A 127 57.27 13.76 41.30
C GLY A 127 57.53 12.59 40.35
N GLU A 128 56.59 11.66 40.23
CA GLU A 128 56.74 10.43 39.43
C GLU A 128 56.02 10.52 38.06
N ARG A 129 55.42 11.67 37.73
CA ARG A 129 54.56 11.87 36.55
C ARG A 129 53.44 10.81 36.43
N GLU A 130 53.01 10.24 37.55
CA GLU A 130 51.91 9.27 37.53
C GLU A 130 50.63 9.96 37.04
N PRO A 131 49.93 9.41 36.03
CA PRO A 131 48.68 9.98 35.58
C PRO A 131 47.57 9.66 36.58
N LEU A 132 46.64 10.60 36.75
CA LEU A 132 45.36 10.35 37.40
C LEU A 132 44.57 9.37 36.53
N ARG A 133 44.39 8.15 37.04
CA ARG A 133 43.53 7.15 36.44
C ARG A 133 42.11 7.35 36.95
N ARG A 134 41.17 7.43 36.01
CA ARG A 134 39.74 7.46 36.28
C ARG A 134 39.07 6.37 35.45
N ASP A 135 38.58 5.35 36.13
CA ASP A 135 37.82 4.25 35.54
C ASP A 135 36.36 4.45 35.92
N GLU A 136 35.48 4.55 34.93
CA GLU A 136 34.05 4.74 35.11
C GLU A 136 33.30 3.66 34.33
N ALA A 137 32.37 3.00 34.98
CA ALA A 137 31.44 2.08 34.34
C ALA A 137 30.01 2.54 34.65
N SER A 138 29.14 2.57 33.66
CA SER A 138 27.72 2.90 33.82
C SER A 138 26.84 1.79 33.27
N ALA A 139 25.70 1.59 33.93
CA ALA A 139 24.61 0.72 33.48
C ALA A 139 23.28 1.47 33.69
N ASP A 140 22.72 1.96 32.60
CA ASP A 140 21.60 2.88 32.60
C ASP A 140 20.38 2.20 31.95
N ILE A 141 19.24 2.38 32.60
CA ILE A 141 17.94 1.92 32.14
C ILE A 141 17.05 3.15 32.01
N THR A 142 16.52 3.42 30.82
CA THR A 142 15.59 4.53 30.59
C THR A 142 14.30 4.03 29.97
N LEU A 143 13.18 4.28 30.63
CA LEU A 143 11.84 4.07 30.10
C LEU A 143 11.25 5.42 29.70
N SER A 144 11.08 5.63 28.39
CA SER A 144 10.58 6.87 27.81
C SER A 144 9.20 6.67 27.18
N LYS A 145 8.29 7.64 27.32
CA LYS A 145 6.98 7.63 26.67
C LYS A 145 6.57 9.02 26.22
N GLN A 146 6.15 9.13 24.97
CA GLN A 146 5.52 10.34 24.43
C GLN A 146 4.00 10.19 24.40
N PHE A 147 3.28 11.21 24.86
CA PHE A 147 1.83 11.25 24.86
C PHE A 147 1.30 12.05 23.66
N ALA A 148 0.06 11.79 23.26
CA ALA A 148 -0.61 12.52 22.17
C ALA A 148 -0.77 14.02 22.44
N THR A 149 -0.73 14.44 23.71
CA THR A 149 -0.70 15.85 24.14
C THR A 149 0.61 16.57 23.82
N GLY A 150 1.64 15.85 23.38
CA GLY A 150 3.00 16.35 23.19
C GLY A 150 3.88 16.26 24.44
N THR A 151 3.33 15.85 25.58
CA THR A 151 4.09 15.58 26.81
C THR A 151 5.00 14.39 26.60
N ALA A 152 6.25 14.48 27.03
CA ALA A 152 7.17 13.35 27.12
C ALA A 152 7.51 13.09 28.59
N VAL A 153 7.55 11.82 28.98
CA VAL A 153 7.93 11.39 30.32
C VAL A 153 9.04 10.35 30.21
N ASP A 154 10.14 10.60 30.91
CA ASP A 154 11.30 9.72 30.98
C ASP A 154 11.53 9.30 32.43
N LEU A 155 11.53 7.99 32.68
CA LEU A 155 11.98 7.38 33.93
C LEU A 155 13.38 6.81 33.68
N SER A 156 14.38 7.31 34.38
CA SER A 156 15.78 6.93 34.22
C SER A 156 16.32 6.33 35.52
N TRP A 157 16.97 5.18 35.42
CA TRP A 157 17.77 4.59 36.48
C TRP A 157 19.20 4.47 35.96
N ARG A 158 20.05 5.38 36.44
CA ARG A 158 21.47 5.44 36.10
C ARG A 158 22.27 4.80 37.22
N ASN A 159 23.24 3.94 36.87
CA ASN A 159 24.11 3.31 37.86
C ASN A 159 25.54 3.51 37.46
N VAL A 160 26.23 4.43 38.13
CA VAL A 160 27.64 4.71 37.85
C VAL A 160 28.53 4.09 38.91
N ARG A 161 29.56 3.37 38.50
CA ARG A 161 30.69 2.91 39.32
C ARG A 161 31.92 3.70 38.91
N ARG A 162 32.53 4.44 39.83
CA ARG A 162 33.78 5.17 39.61
C ARG A 162 34.89 4.62 40.48
N ALA A 163 36.07 4.46 39.90
CA ALA A 163 37.28 4.13 40.61
C ALA A 163 38.40 5.06 40.17
N THR A 164 39.18 5.56 41.13
CA THR A 164 40.33 6.42 40.86
C THR A 164 41.52 6.06 41.74
N ASN A 165 42.73 6.35 41.26
CA ASN A 165 43.96 6.25 42.06
C ASN A 165 44.24 7.52 42.89
N SER A 166 43.41 8.56 42.85
CA SER A 166 43.60 9.75 43.69
C SER A 166 43.51 9.39 45.18
N ALA A 167 44.55 9.68 45.97
CA ALA A 167 44.62 9.42 47.41
C ALA A 167 43.56 10.17 48.23
N PHE A 168 43.04 11.29 47.74
CA PHE A 168 42.02 12.10 48.42
C PHE A 168 40.59 11.58 48.24
N GLN A 169 40.39 10.55 47.41
CA GLN A 169 39.09 9.90 47.25
C GLN A 169 38.85 8.92 48.41
N ALA A 170 37.82 9.20 49.22
CA ALA A 170 37.48 8.39 50.40
C ALA A 170 36.69 7.12 50.07
N LEU A 171 35.97 7.08 48.95
CA LEU A 171 35.18 5.93 48.48
C LEU A 171 35.76 5.41 47.17
N VAL A 172 36.35 4.21 47.17
CA VAL A 172 36.95 3.60 45.96
C VAL A 172 36.74 2.08 45.91
N PRO A 173 35.97 1.55 44.94
CA PRO A 173 35.11 2.30 44.01
C PRO A 173 33.96 2.99 44.76
N GLU A 174 33.50 4.12 44.22
CA GLU A 174 32.22 4.71 44.59
C GLU A 174 31.13 4.28 43.60
N PHE A 175 29.90 4.18 44.10
CA PHE A 175 28.70 3.88 43.37
C PHE A 175 27.72 5.03 43.52
N GLU A 176 27.26 5.57 42.40
CA GLU A 176 26.31 6.68 42.31
C GLU A 176 25.05 6.21 41.55
N PRO A 177 24.17 5.40 42.16
CA PRO A 177 22.86 5.12 41.57
C PRO A 177 22.00 6.40 41.60
N GLN A 178 21.24 6.64 40.53
CA GLN A 178 20.34 7.77 40.40
C GLN A 178 19.01 7.28 39.82
N LEU A 179 17.90 7.63 40.46
CA LEU A 179 16.55 7.35 39.96
C LEU A 179 15.86 8.68 39.67
N GLY A 180 15.63 8.97 38.39
CA GLY A 180 15.10 10.24 37.92
C GLY A 180 13.81 10.10 37.12
N VAL A 181 12.87 11.02 37.34
CA VAL A 181 11.73 11.25 36.46
C VAL A 181 11.88 12.64 35.83
N THR A 182 11.80 12.69 34.51
CA THR A 182 11.77 13.92 33.72
C THR A 182 10.44 14.01 32.98
N VAL A 183 9.78 15.16 33.08
CA VAL A 183 8.54 15.47 32.37
C VAL A 183 8.79 16.71 31.52
N THR A 184 8.59 16.58 30.20
CA THR A 184 8.79 17.66 29.24
C THR A 184 7.46 17.98 28.56
N GLN A 185 7.02 19.23 28.63
CA GLN A 185 5.77 19.71 28.05
C GLN A 185 6.02 20.94 27.15
N PRO A 186 5.87 20.81 25.83
CA PRO A 186 5.76 21.96 24.95
C PRO A 186 4.47 22.73 25.22
N LEU A 187 4.55 24.06 25.37
CA LEU A 187 3.43 24.95 25.71
C LEU A 187 2.96 25.82 24.53
N LEU A 188 3.81 26.07 23.52
CA LEU A 188 3.49 26.86 22.33
C LEU A 188 3.70 26.06 21.03
N LYS A 189 4.90 26.15 20.42
CA LYS A 189 5.29 25.27 19.30
C LYS A 189 5.19 23.81 19.73
N ASN A 190 4.62 22.97 18.87
CA ASN A 190 4.29 21.56 19.11
C ASN A 190 3.29 21.29 20.26
N PHE A 191 2.63 22.31 20.82
CA PHE A 191 1.57 22.11 21.82
C PHE A 191 0.48 21.16 21.31
N GLY A 192 -0.02 20.30 22.19
CA GLY A 192 -1.03 19.31 21.86
C GLY A 192 -0.53 18.22 20.91
N GLY A 193 0.79 18.07 20.75
CA GLY A 193 1.43 17.03 19.94
C GLY A 193 1.16 17.15 18.44
N ILE A 194 0.90 18.37 17.94
CA ILE A 194 0.38 18.58 16.57
C ILE A 194 1.28 17.95 15.49
N SER A 195 2.59 17.94 15.64
CA SER A 195 3.51 17.30 14.68
C SER A 195 3.26 15.80 14.59
N THR A 196 3.38 15.09 15.72
CA THR A 196 3.17 13.62 15.80
C THR A 196 1.73 13.24 15.45
N ARG A 197 0.74 14.02 15.89
CA ARG A 197 -0.67 13.79 15.54
C ARG A 197 -0.96 13.98 14.07
N THR A 198 -0.39 15.01 13.44
CA THR A 198 -0.54 15.23 12.00
C THR A 198 0.08 14.07 11.24
N ALA A 199 1.24 13.57 11.66
CA ALA A 199 1.87 12.38 11.04
C ALA A 199 0.98 11.13 11.15
N VAL A 200 0.31 10.91 12.29
CA VAL A 200 -0.65 9.80 12.46
C VAL A 200 -1.93 10.01 11.65
N GLU A 201 -2.44 11.24 11.59
CA GLU A 201 -3.61 11.62 10.78
C GLU A 201 -3.33 11.37 9.29
N THR A 202 -2.20 11.85 8.77
CA THR A 202 -1.82 11.68 7.37
C THR A 202 -1.55 10.22 7.03
N ALA A 203 -0.87 9.46 7.89
CA ALA A 203 -0.66 8.03 7.69
C ALA A 203 -1.97 7.23 7.67
N ARG A 204 -2.94 7.56 8.54
CA ARG A 204 -4.28 6.97 8.51
C ARG A 204 -5.02 7.32 7.22
N ASN A 205 -4.91 8.57 6.78
CA ASN A 205 -5.50 9.02 5.54
C ASN A 205 -4.86 8.35 4.31
N THR A 206 -3.55 8.06 4.33
CA THR A 206 -2.89 7.25 3.28
C THR A 206 -3.55 5.89 3.12
N GLY A 207 -3.84 5.19 4.22
CA GLY A 207 -4.58 3.91 4.16
C GLY A 207 -6.01 4.05 3.60
N ARG A 208 -6.74 5.11 3.97
CA ARG A 208 -8.08 5.41 3.42
C ARG A 208 -8.04 5.74 1.92
N ARG A 209 -7.05 6.54 1.52
CA ARG A 209 -6.80 6.92 0.12
C ARG A 209 -6.46 5.71 -0.72
N SER A 210 -5.58 4.83 -0.23
CA SER A 210 -5.20 3.59 -0.89
C SER A 210 -6.41 2.68 -1.13
N ALA A 211 -7.33 2.58 -0.15
CA ALA A 211 -8.58 1.85 -0.32
C ALA A 211 -9.47 2.45 -1.42
N ALA A 212 -9.60 3.78 -1.47
CA ALA A 212 -10.36 4.44 -2.53
C ALA A 212 -9.72 4.27 -3.93
N LEU A 213 -8.39 4.31 -4.03
CA LEU A 213 -7.69 4.05 -5.29
C LEU A 213 -7.84 2.59 -5.74
N PHE A 214 -7.80 1.64 -4.81
CA PHE A 214 -8.09 0.24 -5.11
C PHE A 214 -9.52 0.04 -5.63
N GLU A 215 -10.50 0.72 -5.04
CA GLU A 215 -11.89 0.67 -5.52
C GLU A 215 -12.03 1.23 -6.95
N ALA A 216 -11.34 2.33 -7.27
CA ALA A 216 -11.29 2.86 -8.63
C ALA A 216 -10.65 1.86 -9.61
N ALA A 217 -9.48 1.31 -9.26
CA ALA A 217 -8.78 0.30 -10.07
C ALA A 217 -9.62 -0.97 -10.27
N LEU A 218 -10.35 -1.41 -9.23
CA LEU A 218 -11.26 -2.55 -9.31
C LEU A 218 -12.43 -2.25 -10.25
N SER A 219 -13.00 -1.05 -10.18
CA SER A 219 -14.05 -0.61 -11.12
C SER A 219 -13.55 -0.61 -12.56
N ASP A 220 -12.32 -0.15 -12.82
CA ASP A 220 -11.72 -0.16 -14.16
C ASP A 220 -11.44 -1.58 -14.66
N PHE A 221 -10.99 -2.47 -13.78
CA PHE A 221 -10.81 -3.88 -14.10
C PHE A 221 -12.14 -4.56 -14.45
N VAL A 222 -13.19 -4.32 -13.67
CA VAL A 222 -14.53 -4.87 -13.93
C VAL A 222 -15.08 -4.33 -15.25
N ALA A 223 -14.90 -3.04 -15.55
CA ALA A 223 -15.24 -2.47 -16.85
C ALA A 223 -14.48 -3.17 -17.99
N SER A 224 -13.19 -3.43 -17.81
CA SER A 224 -12.35 -4.15 -18.79
C SER A 224 -12.84 -5.59 -19.03
N VAL A 225 -13.29 -6.28 -17.97
CA VAL A 225 -13.88 -7.63 -18.09
C VAL A 225 -15.20 -7.57 -18.86
N ILE A 226 -16.06 -6.57 -18.59
CA ILE A 226 -17.33 -6.38 -19.30
C ILE A 226 -17.08 -6.10 -20.78
N ASP A 227 -16.12 -5.22 -21.10
CA ASP A 227 -15.74 -4.93 -22.48
C ASP A 227 -15.24 -6.21 -23.19
N ALA A 228 -14.35 -6.99 -22.56
CA ALA A 228 -13.87 -8.25 -23.13
C ALA A 228 -14.98 -9.29 -23.30
N TYR A 229 -15.93 -9.37 -22.37
CA TYR A 229 -17.07 -10.27 -22.44
C TYR A 229 -17.96 -9.96 -23.65
N TRP A 230 -18.34 -8.69 -23.83
CA TRP A 230 -19.17 -8.27 -24.95
C TRP A 230 -18.41 -8.27 -26.28
N ASN A 231 -17.09 -8.03 -26.28
CA ASN A 231 -16.26 -8.20 -27.48
C ASN A 231 -16.23 -9.66 -27.96
N LEU A 232 -16.14 -10.63 -27.05
CA LEU A 232 -16.21 -12.05 -27.41
C LEU A 232 -17.62 -12.45 -27.86
N SER A 233 -18.67 -11.98 -27.19
CA SER A 233 -20.05 -12.21 -27.62
C SER A 233 -20.32 -11.63 -29.01
N GLU A 234 -19.80 -10.44 -29.31
CA GLU A 234 -19.88 -9.81 -30.64
C GLU A 234 -19.16 -10.65 -31.70
N ALA A 235 -17.92 -11.08 -31.42
CA ALA A 235 -17.13 -11.88 -32.35
C ALA A 235 -17.72 -13.27 -32.61
N GLN A 236 -18.39 -13.86 -31.62
CA GLN A 236 -19.13 -15.11 -31.79
C GLN A 236 -20.34 -14.94 -32.72
N ALA A 237 -21.15 -13.91 -32.48
CA ALA A 237 -22.31 -13.63 -33.32
C ALA A 237 -21.91 -13.20 -34.75
N ASP A 238 -20.83 -12.42 -34.93
CA ASP A 238 -20.31 -12.10 -36.27
C ASP A 238 -19.81 -13.36 -36.99
N LEU A 239 -19.11 -14.27 -36.30
CA LEU A 239 -18.71 -15.55 -36.89
C LEU A 239 -19.91 -16.37 -37.36
N GLU A 240 -20.97 -16.48 -36.55
CA GLU A 240 -22.21 -17.17 -36.94
C GLU A 240 -22.81 -16.55 -38.21
N VAL A 241 -22.86 -15.21 -38.30
CA VAL A 241 -23.32 -14.50 -39.51
C VAL A 241 -22.45 -14.82 -40.73
N ARG A 242 -21.11 -14.83 -40.59
CA ARG A 242 -20.19 -15.15 -41.70
C ARG A 242 -20.25 -16.61 -42.13
N GLU A 243 -20.41 -17.54 -41.19
CA GLU A 243 -20.56 -18.97 -41.51
C GLU A 243 -21.88 -19.26 -42.23
N HIS A 244 -22.97 -18.59 -41.83
CA HIS A 244 -24.24 -18.65 -42.58
C HIS A 244 -24.11 -18.05 -43.98
N ALA A 245 -23.41 -16.92 -44.14
CA ALA A 245 -23.15 -16.32 -45.46
C ALA A 245 -22.33 -17.26 -46.36
N LEU A 246 -21.32 -17.91 -45.80
CA LEU A 246 -20.51 -18.91 -46.51
C LEU A 246 -21.34 -20.12 -46.95
N ALA A 247 -22.23 -20.63 -46.10
CA ALA A 247 -23.13 -21.72 -46.47
C ALA A 247 -24.03 -21.33 -47.65
N LEU A 248 -24.63 -20.13 -47.61
CA LEU A 248 -25.44 -19.60 -48.71
C LEU A 248 -24.66 -19.42 -50.01
N ALA A 249 -23.39 -19.00 -49.94
CA ALA A 249 -22.54 -18.87 -51.14
C ALA A 249 -22.22 -20.24 -51.77
N LYS A 250 -22.03 -21.29 -50.96
CA LYS A 250 -21.86 -22.67 -51.45
C LYS A 250 -23.11 -23.16 -52.19
N GLU A 251 -24.28 -22.97 -51.58
CA GLU A 251 -25.57 -23.31 -52.19
C GLU A 251 -25.76 -22.57 -53.53
N LEU A 252 -25.40 -21.29 -53.60
CA LEU A 252 -25.52 -20.50 -54.83
C LEU A 252 -24.59 -20.99 -55.96
N VAL A 253 -23.39 -21.46 -55.64
CA VAL A 253 -22.48 -22.06 -56.64
C VAL A 253 -23.07 -23.36 -57.19
N GLU A 254 -23.65 -24.20 -56.33
CA GLU A 254 -24.30 -25.44 -56.74
C GLU A 254 -25.50 -25.16 -57.65
N GLU A 255 -26.34 -24.20 -57.25
CA GLU A 255 -27.51 -23.77 -58.01
C GLU A 255 -27.12 -23.18 -59.37
N ALA A 256 -26.16 -22.25 -59.40
CA ALA A 256 -25.67 -21.65 -60.64
C ALA A 256 -25.07 -22.71 -61.58
N THR A 257 -24.34 -23.69 -61.05
CA THR A 257 -23.76 -24.78 -61.83
C THR A 257 -24.84 -25.66 -62.45
N ALA A 258 -25.89 -25.98 -61.69
CA ALA A 258 -27.04 -26.75 -62.17
C ALA A 258 -27.78 -26.00 -63.28
N ARG A 259 -28.08 -24.70 -63.07
CA ARG A 259 -28.78 -23.83 -64.02
C ARG A 259 -27.99 -23.61 -65.33
N VAL A 260 -26.65 -23.55 -65.28
CA VAL A 260 -25.80 -23.51 -66.48
C VAL A 260 -25.84 -24.82 -67.26
N ARG A 261 -25.85 -25.99 -66.59
CA ARG A 261 -25.94 -27.31 -67.27
C ARG A 261 -27.22 -27.47 -68.08
N ILE A 262 -28.32 -26.90 -67.59
CA ILE A 262 -29.62 -26.92 -68.28
C ILE A 262 -29.82 -25.72 -69.23
N GLY A 263 -28.80 -24.89 -69.44
CA GLY A 263 -28.81 -23.78 -70.40
C GLY A 263 -29.59 -22.53 -69.97
N THR A 264 -30.02 -22.44 -68.71
CA THR A 264 -30.82 -21.32 -68.19
C THR A 264 -30.01 -20.14 -67.63
N LEU A 265 -28.70 -20.32 -67.42
CA LEU A 265 -27.76 -19.27 -67.01
C LEU A 265 -26.48 -19.29 -67.85
N PRO A 266 -25.78 -18.16 -68.05
CA PRO A 266 -24.49 -18.12 -68.74
C PRO A 266 -23.33 -18.64 -67.86
N PRO A 267 -22.27 -19.24 -68.44
CA PRO A 267 -21.12 -19.77 -67.68
C PRO A 267 -20.38 -18.77 -66.79
N ILE A 268 -20.46 -17.46 -67.10
CA ILE A 268 -19.86 -16.40 -66.28
C ILE A 268 -20.45 -16.35 -64.87
N ALA A 269 -21.74 -16.69 -64.70
CA ALA A 269 -22.42 -16.70 -63.41
C ALA A 269 -21.79 -17.69 -62.41
N VAL A 270 -21.29 -18.84 -62.90
CA VAL A 270 -20.58 -19.82 -62.05
C VAL A 270 -19.23 -19.27 -61.61
N ARG A 271 -18.54 -18.51 -62.46
CA ARG A 271 -17.26 -17.88 -62.09
C ARG A 271 -17.48 -16.77 -61.06
N GLU A 272 -18.52 -15.96 -61.22
CA GLU A 272 -18.92 -14.93 -60.25
C GLU A 272 -19.29 -15.54 -58.89
N ALA A 273 -20.13 -16.57 -58.87
CA ALA A 273 -20.50 -17.26 -57.64
C ALA A 273 -19.30 -17.92 -56.93
N ARG A 274 -18.35 -18.49 -57.70
CA ARG A 274 -17.10 -19.02 -57.13
C ARG A 274 -16.18 -17.94 -56.57
N ALA A 275 -16.14 -16.77 -57.19
CA ALA A 275 -15.38 -15.63 -56.66
C ALA A 275 -15.97 -15.13 -55.35
N ASP A 276 -17.32 -15.05 -55.24
CA ASP A 276 -17.99 -14.71 -53.98
C ASP A 276 -17.74 -15.78 -52.90
N LEU A 277 -17.85 -17.07 -53.23
CA LEU A 277 -17.54 -18.16 -52.30
C LEU A 277 -16.13 -18.00 -51.70
N ALA A 278 -15.12 -17.76 -52.54
CA ALA A 278 -13.75 -17.54 -52.06
C ALA A 278 -13.62 -16.31 -51.15
N ALA A 279 -14.37 -15.22 -51.43
CA ALA A 279 -14.41 -14.04 -50.57
C ALA A 279 -15.08 -14.35 -49.21
N ARG A 280 -16.20 -15.10 -49.20
CA ARG A 280 -16.86 -15.52 -47.94
C ARG A 280 -15.99 -16.44 -47.10
N GLU A 281 -15.22 -17.32 -47.75
CA GLU A 281 -14.26 -18.18 -47.06
C GLU A 281 -13.20 -17.35 -46.33
N GLU A 282 -12.65 -16.32 -46.98
CA GLU A 282 -11.71 -15.38 -46.36
C GLU A 282 -12.36 -14.65 -45.17
N GLU A 283 -13.57 -14.10 -45.35
CA GLU A 283 -14.29 -13.39 -44.28
C GLU A 283 -14.55 -14.30 -43.06
N ALA A 284 -14.92 -15.56 -43.29
CA ALA A 284 -15.13 -16.54 -42.23
C ALA A 284 -13.83 -16.93 -41.52
N ILE A 285 -12.72 -17.06 -42.24
CA ILE A 285 -11.39 -17.28 -41.64
C ILE A 285 -11.00 -16.10 -40.75
N ALA A 286 -11.18 -14.87 -41.24
CA ALA A 286 -10.90 -13.67 -40.47
C ALA A 286 -11.80 -13.55 -39.22
N ALA A 287 -13.10 -13.82 -39.35
CA ALA A 287 -14.03 -13.82 -38.23
C ALA A 287 -13.69 -14.89 -37.18
N ARG A 288 -13.26 -16.08 -37.62
CA ARG A 288 -12.81 -17.16 -36.72
C ARG A 288 -11.58 -16.72 -35.93
N ASN A 289 -10.61 -16.10 -36.59
CA ASN A 289 -9.43 -15.54 -35.90
C ASN A 289 -9.82 -14.45 -34.89
N ARG A 290 -10.73 -13.52 -35.24
CA ARG A 290 -11.23 -12.49 -34.30
C ARG A 290 -11.87 -13.11 -33.05
N ARG A 291 -12.68 -14.16 -33.23
CA ARG A 291 -13.29 -14.91 -32.11
C ARG A 291 -12.23 -15.55 -31.24
N GLU A 292 -11.21 -16.18 -31.81
CA GLU A 292 -10.10 -16.78 -31.05
C GLU A 292 -9.33 -15.74 -30.24
N VAL A 293 -8.97 -14.61 -30.85
CA VAL A 293 -8.27 -13.51 -30.16
C VAL A 293 -9.12 -12.95 -29.01
N ALA A 294 -10.42 -12.72 -29.24
CA ALA A 294 -11.33 -12.26 -28.19
C ALA A 294 -11.51 -13.29 -27.06
N ALA A 295 -11.52 -14.59 -27.40
CA ALA A 295 -11.63 -15.67 -26.42
C ALA A 295 -10.39 -15.70 -25.50
N ARG A 296 -9.20 -15.54 -26.08
CA ARG A 296 -7.95 -15.44 -25.31
C ARG A 296 -7.92 -14.19 -24.43
N ALA A 297 -8.37 -13.05 -24.93
CA ALA A 297 -8.42 -11.82 -24.14
C ALA A 297 -9.30 -11.97 -22.89
N LEU A 298 -10.51 -12.54 -23.02
CA LEU A 298 -11.38 -12.81 -21.88
C LEU A 298 -10.78 -13.86 -20.94
N GLN A 299 -10.19 -14.93 -21.49
CA GLN A 299 -9.52 -15.99 -20.73
C GLN A 299 -8.43 -15.44 -19.80
N TYR A 300 -7.60 -14.50 -20.28
CA TYR A 300 -6.53 -13.88 -19.49
C TYR A 300 -7.02 -12.86 -18.46
N LEU A 301 -8.22 -12.29 -18.63
CA LEU A 301 -8.83 -11.41 -17.62
C LEU A 301 -9.52 -12.22 -16.52
N VAL A 302 -10.31 -13.23 -16.90
CA VAL A 302 -11.09 -14.05 -15.98
C VAL A 302 -10.18 -15.00 -15.18
N MET A 303 -9.12 -15.52 -15.81
CA MET A 303 -8.20 -16.49 -15.18
C MET A 303 -8.96 -17.63 -14.47
N LEU A 304 -10.00 -18.15 -15.11
CA LEU A 304 -10.75 -19.29 -14.59
C LEU A 304 -9.81 -20.51 -14.54
N ALA A 305 -9.57 -21.08 -13.37
CA ALA A 305 -8.74 -22.26 -13.19
C ALA A 305 -9.32 -23.16 -12.10
N ASP A 306 -9.13 -24.48 -12.19
CA ASP A 306 -9.60 -25.45 -11.18
C ASP A 306 -8.89 -25.28 -9.83
N ARG A 307 -7.69 -24.71 -9.85
CA ARG A 307 -6.88 -24.40 -8.66
C ARG A 307 -6.30 -22.99 -8.78
N PRO A 308 -6.11 -22.26 -7.66
CA PRO A 308 -5.43 -20.98 -7.66
C PRO A 308 -4.04 -21.10 -8.29
N GLY A 309 -3.77 -20.25 -9.30
CA GLY A 309 -2.50 -20.29 -10.04
C GLY A 309 -2.34 -21.47 -11.00
N GLY A 310 -3.42 -22.21 -11.28
CA GLY A 310 -3.49 -23.13 -12.41
C GLY A 310 -3.65 -22.39 -13.74
N PRO A 311 -3.56 -23.10 -14.87
CA PRO A 311 -3.75 -22.49 -16.16
C PRO A 311 -5.18 -22.01 -16.39
N PRO A 312 -5.34 -20.91 -17.14
CA PRO A 312 -6.67 -20.41 -17.44
C PRO A 312 -7.37 -21.35 -18.42
N GLN A 313 -8.64 -21.66 -18.15
CA GLN A 313 -9.50 -22.46 -19.02
C GLN A 313 -10.23 -21.58 -20.06
N PRO A 314 -10.61 -22.14 -21.22
CA PRO A 314 -11.43 -21.42 -22.20
C PRO A 314 -12.81 -21.08 -21.62
N VAL A 315 -13.33 -19.90 -21.98
CA VAL A 315 -14.61 -19.37 -21.50
C VAL A 315 -15.54 -19.06 -22.67
N ARG A 316 -16.84 -19.31 -22.51
CA ARG A 316 -17.88 -18.96 -23.48
C ARG A 316 -18.98 -18.06 -22.84
N PRO A 317 -19.23 -16.87 -23.38
CA PRO A 317 -20.39 -16.04 -23.03
C PRO A 317 -21.70 -16.72 -23.40
N VAL A 318 -22.70 -16.67 -22.52
CA VAL A 318 -24.06 -17.18 -22.79
C VAL A 318 -25.16 -16.13 -22.65
N GLU A 319 -24.82 -14.95 -22.11
CA GLU A 319 -25.79 -13.91 -21.85
C GLU A 319 -26.15 -13.13 -23.13
N ARG A 320 -27.44 -12.80 -23.29
CA ARG A 320 -27.94 -11.98 -24.40
C ARG A 320 -28.35 -10.61 -23.88
N HIS A 321 -27.78 -9.54 -24.44
CA HIS A 321 -28.11 -8.18 -24.01
C HIS A 321 -29.50 -7.78 -24.48
N ARG A 322 -30.36 -7.39 -23.52
CA ARG A 322 -31.68 -6.81 -23.83
C ARG A 322 -31.57 -5.30 -23.85
N VAL A 323 -31.91 -4.71 -24.99
CA VAL A 323 -31.89 -3.25 -25.17
C VAL A 323 -33.25 -2.68 -24.82
N GLU A 324 -33.29 -1.75 -23.87
CA GLU A 324 -34.49 -1.04 -23.44
C GLU A 324 -34.29 0.46 -23.62
N GLU A 325 -35.31 1.15 -24.14
CA GLU A 325 -35.27 2.61 -24.25
C GLU A 325 -35.70 3.21 -22.91
N ARG A 326 -34.73 3.72 -22.16
CA ARG A 326 -34.97 4.42 -20.88
C ARG A 326 -34.37 5.82 -20.94
N PRO A 327 -35.13 6.88 -20.63
CA PRO A 327 -34.56 8.22 -20.55
C PRO A 327 -33.58 8.31 -19.38
N ILE A 328 -32.37 8.79 -19.63
CA ILE A 328 -31.33 8.95 -18.62
C ILE A 328 -31.28 10.41 -18.19
N ASP A 329 -31.51 10.67 -16.91
CA ASP A 329 -31.35 12.00 -16.31
C ASP A 329 -29.86 12.29 -16.04
N LYS A 330 -29.27 13.12 -16.90
CA LYS A 330 -27.88 13.57 -16.79
C LYS A 330 -27.55 14.18 -15.42
N THR A 331 -28.47 14.99 -14.87
CA THR A 331 -28.24 15.69 -13.60
C THR A 331 -28.29 14.72 -12.42
N ALA A 332 -29.18 13.71 -12.47
CA ALA A 332 -29.19 12.64 -11.50
C ALA A 332 -27.90 11.80 -11.55
N SER A 333 -27.45 11.40 -12.75
CA SER A 333 -26.19 10.66 -12.95
C SER A 333 -24.98 11.42 -12.42
N LEU A 334 -24.88 12.73 -12.69
CA LEU A 334 -23.80 13.57 -12.17
C LEU A 334 -23.81 13.63 -10.64
N ARG A 335 -24.99 13.79 -10.02
CA ARG A 335 -25.12 13.83 -8.56
C ARG A 335 -24.66 12.52 -7.93
N THR A 336 -25.04 11.39 -8.54
CA THR A 336 -24.58 10.05 -8.12
C THR A 336 -23.07 9.93 -8.24
N ALA A 337 -22.49 10.35 -9.37
CA ALA A 337 -21.04 10.31 -9.60
C ALA A 337 -20.26 11.13 -8.56
N LEU A 338 -20.71 12.36 -8.26
CA LEU A 338 -20.06 13.22 -7.26
C LEU A 338 -20.12 12.67 -5.83
N ALA A 339 -21.12 11.82 -5.54
CA ALA A 339 -21.30 11.18 -4.26
C ALA A 339 -20.50 9.87 -4.13
N LYS A 340 -20.52 9.01 -5.16
CA LYS A 340 -20.01 7.63 -5.08
C LYS A 340 -18.61 7.43 -5.64
N ARG A 341 -18.11 8.27 -6.56
CA ARG A 341 -16.80 8.03 -7.19
C ARG A 341 -15.65 7.95 -6.20
N ALA A 342 -14.90 6.86 -6.31
CA ALA A 342 -13.76 6.57 -5.46
C ALA A 342 -12.60 7.57 -5.66
N GLU A 343 -12.33 7.98 -6.90
CA GLU A 343 -11.28 8.99 -7.23
C GLU A 343 -11.53 10.34 -6.54
N LEU A 344 -12.80 10.79 -6.48
CA LEU A 344 -13.17 12.03 -5.77
C LEU A 344 -12.96 11.90 -4.26
N ARG A 345 -13.23 10.72 -3.67
CA ARG A 345 -12.93 10.47 -2.26
C ARG A 345 -11.42 10.52 -2.00
N ALA A 346 -10.60 9.92 -2.88
CA ALA A 346 -9.15 9.98 -2.78
C ALA A 346 -8.63 11.44 -2.86
N ALA A 347 -9.13 12.23 -3.81
CA ALA A 347 -8.77 13.64 -3.96
C ALA A 347 -9.18 14.53 -2.77
N ARG A 348 -10.34 14.26 -2.15
CA ARG A 348 -10.77 14.92 -0.91
C ARG A 348 -9.82 14.60 0.25
N ILE A 349 -9.39 13.34 0.38
CA ILE A 349 -8.41 12.92 1.40
C ILE A 349 -7.05 13.61 1.17
N ASP A 350 -6.62 13.77 -0.08
CA ASP A 350 -5.39 14.51 -0.42
C ASP A 350 -5.48 15.98 0.01
N LEU A 351 -6.64 16.63 -0.20
CA LEU A 351 -6.88 17.99 0.28
C LEU A 351 -6.93 18.06 1.82
N GLU A 352 -7.51 17.07 2.50
CA GLU A 352 -7.49 16.96 3.97
C GLU A 352 -6.05 16.87 4.49
N ASN A 353 -5.21 16.02 3.90
CA ASN A 353 -3.80 15.89 4.25
C ASN A 353 -3.02 17.19 4.03
N ALA A 354 -3.21 17.85 2.88
CA ALA A 354 -2.56 19.13 2.61
C ALA A 354 -2.96 20.21 3.64
N ARG A 355 -4.24 20.23 4.06
CA ARG A 355 -4.71 21.14 5.13
C ARG A 355 -4.13 20.79 6.49
N ALA A 356 -3.98 19.51 6.81
CA ALA A 356 -3.35 19.07 8.06
C ALA A 356 -1.89 19.51 8.14
N GLU A 357 -1.14 19.34 7.06
CA GLU A 357 0.23 19.82 6.94
C GLU A 357 0.35 21.35 7.04
N LEU A 358 -0.61 22.11 6.47
CA LEU A 358 -0.66 23.55 6.64
C LEU A 358 -0.88 23.95 8.11
N ARG A 359 -1.73 23.23 8.86
CA ARG A 359 -1.92 23.47 10.30
C ARG A 359 -0.63 23.22 11.08
N ARG A 360 0.08 22.13 10.77
CA ARG A 360 1.41 21.83 11.37
C ARG A 360 2.42 22.93 11.05
N ALA A 361 2.57 23.30 9.78
CA ALA A 361 3.51 24.34 9.36
C ALA A 361 3.19 25.71 9.97
N ARG A 362 1.91 26.05 10.16
CA ARG A 362 1.50 27.26 10.88
C ARG A 362 1.94 27.23 12.35
N ASN A 363 1.86 26.07 13.00
CA ASN A 363 2.33 25.91 14.38
C ASN A 363 3.86 26.02 14.49
N GLU A 364 4.61 25.60 13.47
CA GLU A 364 6.08 25.74 13.43
C GLU A 364 6.56 27.21 13.38
N LEU A 365 5.66 28.16 13.07
CA LEU A 365 5.96 29.61 13.11
C LEU A 365 6.01 30.16 14.54
N LEU A 366 5.41 29.48 15.51
CA LEU A 366 5.37 29.94 16.90
C LEU A 366 6.75 29.78 17.58
N PRO A 367 7.09 30.65 18.54
CA PRO A 367 8.22 30.41 19.44
C PRO A 367 8.09 29.07 20.17
N SER A 368 9.22 28.43 20.49
CA SER A 368 9.22 27.25 21.34
C SER A 368 9.19 27.70 22.81
N LEU A 369 8.23 27.19 23.58
CA LEU A 369 8.15 27.41 25.02
C LEU A 369 7.99 26.02 25.63
N THR A 370 8.97 25.57 26.40
CA THR A 370 9.00 24.21 26.94
C THR A 370 9.13 24.26 28.45
N LEU A 371 8.24 23.56 29.14
CA LEU A 371 8.32 23.32 30.58
C LEU A 371 8.95 21.95 30.82
N THR A 372 10.07 21.91 31.54
CA THR A 372 10.76 20.68 31.90
C THR A 372 10.84 20.57 33.42
N GLY A 373 10.23 19.55 33.99
CA GLY A 373 10.35 19.20 35.40
C GLY A 373 11.23 17.96 35.56
N ASN A 374 12.21 18.01 36.45
CA ASN A 374 13.06 16.87 36.80
C ASN A 374 12.99 16.63 38.30
N TYR A 375 12.88 15.37 38.70
CA TYR A 375 13.01 14.93 40.08
C TYR A 375 13.92 13.70 40.11
N THR A 376 15.04 13.77 40.83
CA THR A 376 16.08 12.74 40.85
C THR A 376 16.46 12.42 42.29
N LEU A 377 16.33 11.15 42.68
CA LEU A 377 16.91 10.61 43.90
C LEU A 377 18.38 10.27 43.62
N LEU A 378 19.25 10.55 44.59
CA LEU A 378 20.69 10.35 44.48
C LEU A 378 21.12 9.38 45.58
N GLY A 379 21.77 8.29 45.20
CA GLY A 379 22.43 7.38 46.12
C GLY A 379 23.94 7.57 46.05
N LEU A 380 24.62 7.30 47.16
CA LEU A 380 26.07 7.25 47.21
C LEU A 380 26.49 6.16 48.19
N GLY A 381 27.34 5.27 47.73
CA GLY A 381 27.98 4.27 48.55
C GLY A 381 29.32 3.89 47.95
N GLY A 382 30.14 3.17 48.68
CA GLY A 382 31.47 2.83 48.21
C GLY A 382 32.27 2.16 49.29
N ILE A 383 33.39 1.56 48.89
CA ILE A 383 34.30 0.99 49.86
C ILE A 383 35.13 2.13 50.43
N GLU A 384 35.01 2.34 51.74
CA GLU A 384 35.82 3.31 52.45
C GLU A 384 37.31 2.99 52.28
N ARG A 385 38.09 4.02 52.03
CA ARG A 385 39.54 3.94 51.99
C ARG A 385 40.11 4.99 52.94
N PRO A 386 41.09 4.64 53.79
CA PRO A 386 41.74 5.63 54.64
C PRO A 386 42.32 6.73 53.75
N VAL A 387 41.90 7.97 54.02
CA VAL A 387 42.46 9.16 53.36
C VAL A 387 43.55 9.71 54.27
N GLU A 388 44.80 9.58 53.85
CA GLU A 388 45.93 10.18 54.53
C GLU A 388 46.03 11.66 54.12
N VAL A 389 45.68 12.56 55.03
CA VAL A 389 45.88 14.01 54.83
C VAL A 389 47.22 14.38 55.44
N PRO A 390 48.17 14.97 54.69
CA PRO A 390 49.40 15.49 55.28
C PRO A 390 49.10 16.73 56.13
N ALA A 391 48.65 16.51 57.37
CA ALA A 391 48.60 17.55 58.38
C ALA A 391 49.96 17.56 59.08
N GLY A 392 50.61 18.72 59.20
CA GLY A 392 51.96 18.90 59.78
C GLY A 392 52.13 18.50 61.25
N SER A 393 51.22 17.71 61.81
CA SER A 393 51.31 17.08 63.12
C SER A 393 50.42 15.82 63.15
N GLY A 394 50.99 14.66 62.82
CA GLY A 394 50.39 13.34 63.00
C GLY A 394 49.46 12.89 61.88
N ASP A 395 49.81 11.76 61.25
CA ASP A 395 48.95 11.07 60.30
C ASP A 395 47.68 10.58 61.02
N VAL A 396 46.52 11.18 60.73
CA VAL A 396 45.22 10.68 61.21
C VAL A 396 44.73 9.65 60.20
N ALA A 397 45.04 8.38 60.44
CA ALA A 397 44.44 7.27 59.71
C ALA A 397 43.05 6.99 60.30
N VAL A 398 41.98 7.32 59.56
CA VAL A 398 40.64 6.84 59.89
C VAL A 398 40.53 5.42 59.34
N ALA A 399 40.41 4.42 60.23
CA ALA A 399 40.35 3.01 59.84
C ALA A 399 39.08 2.74 59.00
N ALA A 400 39.27 2.32 57.75
CA ALA A 400 38.16 1.93 56.88
C ALA A 400 37.64 0.54 57.24
N LEU A 401 36.31 0.38 57.25
CA LEU A 401 35.68 -0.93 57.34
C LEU A 401 35.80 -1.66 55.98
N ALA A 402 36.24 -2.92 56.02
CA ALA A 402 36.38 -3.74 54.81
C ALA A 402 35.00 -4.20 54.29
N ALA A 403 34.26 -3.30 53.65
CA ALA A 403 33.04 -3.63 52.92
C ALA A 403 33.38 -4.32 51.59
N SER A 404 32.62 -5.35 51.21
CA SER A 404 32.70 -5.93 49.88
C SER A 404 31.99 -5.05 48.84
N GLU A 405 32.37 -5.12 47.55
CA GLU A 405 31.73 -4.32 46.49
C GLU A 405 30.18 -4.46 46.44
N PRO A 406 29.58 -5.66 46.66
CA PRO A 406 28.12 -5.80 46.72
C PRO A 406 27.48 -5.07 47.91
N GLU A 407 28.13 -5.06 49.08
CA GLU A 407 27.66 -4.35 50.26
C GLU A 407 27.73 -2.83 50.03
N ALA A 408 28.83 -2.34 49.48
CA ALA A 408 29.01 -0.93 49.13
C ALA A 408 27.99 -0.40 48.09
N TYR A 409 27.54 -1.24 47.16
CA TYR A 409 26.43 -0.90 46.25
C TYR A 409 25.06 -0.97 46.95
N GLY A 410 24.87 -1.91 47.88
CA GLY A 410 23.69 -1.98 48.75
C GLY A 410 23.51 -0.71 49.57
N ASP A 411 24.57 -0.22 50.22
CA ASP A 411 24.57 1.05 50.96
C ASP A 411 24.21 2.25 50.06
N ALA A 412 24.67 2.22 48.80
CA ALA A 412 24.32 3.23 47.80
C ALA A 412 22.83 3.20 47.42
N LEU A 413 22.20 2.02 47.45
CA LEU A 413 20.76 1.87 47.22
C LEU A 413 19.95 2.24 48.47
N ASP A 414 20.44 1.96 49.67
CA ASP A 414 19.78 2.35 50.91
C ASP A 414 19.74 3.87 51.06
N THR A 415 20.84 4.56 50.73
CA THR A 415 20.86 6.03 50.65
C THR A 415 19.95 6.59 49.55
N LEU A 416 19.79 5.89 48.42
CA LEU A 416 18.83 6.27 47.37
C LEU A 416 17.38 6.14 47.87
N VAL A 417 17.06 5.05 48.57
CA VAL A 417 15.71 4.71 49.03
C VAL A 417 15.33 5.48 50.30
N SER A 418 16.29 5.95 51.09
CA SER A 418 16.04 6.83 52.24
C SER A 418 15.41 8.16 51.83
N ARG A 419 15.66 8.60 50.59
CA ARG A 419 15.19 9.86 49.99
C ARG A 419 15.73 11.13 50.66
N ASP A 420 16.77 11.01 51.48
CA ASP A 420 17.41 12.15 52.14
C ASP A 420 18.18 13.01 51.13
N PHE A 421 18.66 12.40 50.05
CA PHE A 421 19.40 13.07 48.98
C PHE A 421 18.59 13.08 47.69
N PHE A 422 18.07 14.25 47.33
CA PHE A 422 17.31 14.44 46.11
C PHE A 422 17.67 15.75 45.43
N ARG A 423 17.41 15.79 44.12
CA ARG A 423 17.54 16.98 43.28
C ARG A 423 16.24 17.15 42.51
N TYR A 424 15.66 18.33 42.57
CA TYR A 424 14.55 18.70 41.70
C TYR A 424 14.88 19.98 40.95
N SER A 425 14.33 20.12 39.75
CA SER A 425 14.42 21.35 38.98
C SER A 425 13.16 21.52 38.15
N ILE A 426 12.72 22.76 38.00
CA ILE A 426 11.66 23.14 37.07
C ILE A 426 12.28 24.21 36.19
N ALA A 427 12.34 23.96 34.88
CA ALA A 427 12.89 24.86 33.89
C ALA A 427 11.80 25.27 32.91
N LEU A 428 11.76 26.56 32.60
CA LEU A 428 10.94 27.11 31.53
C LEU A 428 11.89 27.70 30.48
N GLU A 429 11.90 27.12 29.29
CA GLU A 429 12.79 27.51 28.21
C GLU A 429 12.00 28.13 27.07
N LEU A 430 12.33 29.38 26.70
CA LEU A 430 11.73 30.12 25.59
C LEU A 430 12.77 30.34 24.48
N GLU A 431 12.50 29.79 23.31
CA GLU A 431 13.30 30.02 22.09
C GLU A 431 12.48 30.84 21.09
N VAL A 432 12.94 32.06 20.80
CA VAL A 432 12.30 32.95 19.83
C VAL A 432 13.16 33.05 18.57
N PRO A 433 12.84 32.31 17.49
CA PRO A 433 13.57 32.42 16.24
C PRO A 433 13.22 33.74 15.54
N PHE A 434 14.22 34.60 15.31
CA PHE A 434 13.99 35.92 14.70
C PHE A 434 13.55 35.86 13.23
N SER A 435 14.37 35.26 12.36
CA SER A 435 14.03 35.14 10.94
C SER A 435 13.05 33.99 10.66
N ASN A 436 13.21 32.88 11.38
CA ASN A 436 12.46 31.62 11.23
C ASN A 436 12.23 31.23 9.74
N ALA A 437 13.25 31.46 8.90
CA ALA A 437 13.13 31.41 7.44
C ALA A 437 12.65 30.03 6.95
N ALA A 438 13.14 28.95 7.56
CA ALA A 438 12.73 27.59 7.22
C ALA A 438 11.24 27.33 7.51
N ALA A 439 10.73 27.74 8.68
CA ALA A 439 9.32 27.55 9.02
C ALA A 439 8.40 28.43 8.14
N ARG A 440 8.80 29.66 7.82
CA ARG A 440 8.09 30.53 6.86
C ARG A 440 8.03 29.89 5.47
N ALA A 441 9.14 29.37 4.97
CA ALA A 441 9.18 28.67 3.69
C ALA A 441 8.32 27.40 3.69
N ASN A 442 8.36 26.62 4.78
CA ASN A 442 7.51 25.43 4.93
C ASN A 442 6.02 25.78 4.97
N TYR A 443 5.64 26.87 5.64
CA TYR A 443 4.27 27.38 5.66
C TYR A 443 3.80 27.79 4.26
N GLU A 444 4.59 28.58 3.53
CA GLU A 444 4.22 28.98 2.16
C GLU A 444 4.13 27.77 1.21
N ARG A 445 5.07 26.82 1.34
CA ARG A 445 5.02 25.56 0.58
C ARG A 445 3.76 24.76 0.89
N ALA A 446 3.37 24.65 2.17
CA ALA A 446 2.14 23.96 2.57
C ALA A 446 0.88 24.71 2.08
N ALA A 447 0.88 26.04 2.09
CA ALA A 447 -0.23 26.85 1.59
C ALA A 447 -0.41 26.66 0.07
N VAL A 448 0.70 26.65 -0.69
CA VAL A 448 0.69 26.32 -2.13
C VAL A 448 0.19 24.89 -2.35
N ALA A 449 0.62 23.92 -1.54
CA ALA A 449 0.15 22.54 -1.64
C ALA A 449 -1.37 22.41 -1.44
N VAL A 450 -1.96 23.17 -0.51
CA VAL A 450 -3.43 23.23 -0.34
C VAL A 450 -4.12 23.80 -1.58
N ARG A 451 -3.60 24.89 -2.15
CA ARG A 451 -4.16 25.49 -3.39
C ARG A 451 -4.08 24.50 -4.55
N ALA A 452 -2.94 23.82 -4.70
CA ALA A 452 -2.74 22.80 -5.73
C ALA A 452 -3.68 21.59 -5.53
N ALA A 453 -3.84 21.09 -4.31
CA ALA A 453 -4.75 19.98 -4.01
C ALA A 453 -6.22 20.36 -4.28
N LYS A 454 -6.62 21.60 -3.97
CA LYS A 454 -7.95 22.12 -4.28
C LYS A 454 -8.19 22.21 -5.79
N ALA A 455 -7.24 22.77 -6.54
CA ALA A 455 -7.33 22.86 -7.99
C ALA A 455 -7.39 21.48 -8.66
N ARG A 456 -6.62 20.49 -8.16
CA ARG A 456 -6.72 19.09 -8.63
C ARG A 456 -8.10 18.48 -8.35
N LEU A 457 -8.69 18.75 -7.20
CA LEU A 457 -10.05 18.29 -6.91
C LEU A 457 -11.07 18.93 -7.86
N GLU A 458 -10.96 20.23 -8.15
CA GLU A 458 -11.82 20.93 -9.12
C GLU A 458 -11.65 20.38 -10.55
N GLN A 459 -10.41 20.04 -10.94
CA GLN A 459 -10.12 19.38 -12.21
C GLN A 459 -10.79 18.01 -12.28
N ILE A 460 -10.62 17.15 -11.28
CA ILE A 460 -11.25 15.82 -11.24
C ILE A 460 -12.78 15.95 -11.29
N VAL A 461 -13.37 16.91 -10.59
CA VAL A 461 -14.83 17.16 -10.66
C VAL A 461 -15.26 17.52 -12.09
N SER A 462 -14.47 18.33 -12.80
CA SER A 462 -14.74 18.70 -14.19
C SER A 462 -14.60 17.51 -15.14
N ASP A 463 -13.58 16.68 -14.95
CA ASP A 463 -13.35 15.46 -15.73
C ASP A 463 -14.49 14.45 -15.54
N VAL A 464 -14.95 14.28 -14.30
CA VAL A 464 -16.11 13.44 -13.95
C VAL A 464 -17.37 13.94 -14.64
N ALA A 465 -17.61 15.25 -14.64
CA ALA A 465 -18.77 15.84 -15.30
C ALA A 465 -18.75 15.57 -16.81
N LEU A 466 -17.61 15.79 -17.47
CA LEU A 466 -17.43 15.51 -18.89
C LEU A 466 -17.58 14.01 -19.21
N GLU A 467 -17.05 13.13 -18.36
CA GLU A 467 -17.18 11.68 -18.54
C GLU A 467 -18.63 11.22 -18.43
N ILE A 468 -19.40 11.75 -17.48
CA ILE A 468 -20.84 11.47 -17.36
C ILE A 468 -21.59 11.98 -18.59
N GLU A 469 -21.33 13.21 -19.05
CA GLU A 469 -21.97 13.74 -20.26
C GLU A 469 -21.73 12.86 -21.49
N ARG A 470 -20.47 12.41 -21.68
CA ARG A 470 -20.09 11.48 -22.74
C ARG A 470 -20.78 10.13 -22.58
N ALA A 471 -20.74 9.54 -21.40
CA ALA A 471 -21.36 8.23 -21.16
C ALA A 471 -22.88 8.24 -21.40
N VAL A 472 -23.59 9.29 -20.96
CA VAL A 472 -25.04 9.42 -21.21
C VAL A 472 -25.32 9.60 -22.70
N ALA A 473 -24.52 10.42 -23.40
CA ALA A 473 -24.64 10.60 -24.85
C ALA A 473 -24.37 9.29 -25.61
N ASP A 474 -23.36 8.52 -25.19
CA ASP A 474 -22.99 7.24 -25.77
C ASP A 474 -24.09 6.20 -25.62
N VAL A 475 -24.69 6.06 -24.43
CA VAL A 475 -25.82 5.13 -24.21
C VAL A 475 -27.02 5.55 -25.07
N THR A 476 -27.35 6.84 -25.10
CA THR A 476 -28.46 7.37 -25.91
C THR A 476 -28.25 7.10 -27.40
N SER A 477 -27.02 7.33 -27.89
CA SER A 477 -26.64 7.08 -29.29
C SER A 477 -26.65 5.58 -29.61
N ALA A 478 -26.06 4.75 -28.75
CA ALA A 478 -26.04 3.30 -28.92
C ALA A 478 -27.44 2.69 -28.94
N THR A 479 -28.35 3.18 -28.07
CA THR A 479 -29.77 2.77 -28.06
C THR A 479 -30.42 3.00 -29.42
N LYS A 480 -30.29 4.21 -29.96
CA LYS A 480 -30.85 4.57 -31.29
C LYS A 480 -30.20 3.76 -32.42
N ARG A 481 -28.88 3.52 -32.36
CA ARG A 481 -28.16 2.70 -33.34
C ARG A 481 -28.67 1.27 -33.37
N VAL A 482 -28.98 0.66 -32.22
CA VAL A 482 -29.57 -0.68 -32.16
C VAL A 482 -30.91 -0.73 -32.88
N PHE A 483 -31.82 0.21 -32.60
CA PHE A 483 -33.14 0.23 -33.24
C PHE A 483 -33.04 0.48 -34.75
N ALA A 484 -32.16 1.39 -35.19
CA ALA A 484 -31.94 1.65 -36.61
C ALA A 484 -31.31 0.43 -37.33
N ALA A 485 -30.33 -0.23 -36.70
CA ALA A 485 -29.67 -1.40 -37.28
C ALA A 485 -30.62 -2.60 -37.38
N ARG A 486 -31.47 -2.82 -36.37
CA ARG A 486 -32.54 -3.82 -36.40
C ARG A 486 -33.47 -3.64 -37.58
N LEU A 487 -34.00 -2.42 -37.74
CA LEU A 487 -34.89 -2.09 -38.86
C LEU A 487 -34.17 -2.25 -40.21
N ALA A 488 -32.90 -1.85 -40.29
CA ALA A 488 -32.10 -2.01 -41.51
C ALA A 488 -31.88 -3.50 -41.86
N ARG A 489 -31.63 -4.37 -40.88
CA ARG A 489 -31.54 -5.82 -41.08
C ARG A 489 -32.86 -6.38 -41.61
N GLU A 490 -33.98 -6.06 -40.96
CA GLU A 490 -35.31 -6.55 -41.34
C GLU A 490 -35.67 -6.16 -42.78
N LEU A 491 -35.43 -4.90 -43.16
CA LEU A 491 -35.66 -4.41 -44.52
C LEU A 491 -34.68 -5.02 -45.54
N ALA A 492 -33.42 -5.24 -45.17
CA ALA A 492 -32.45 -5.90 -46.05
C ALA A 492 -32.86 -7.35 -46.32
N GLU A 493 -33.31 -8.07 -45.30
CA GLU A 493 -33.79 -9.46 -45.42
C GLU A 493 -35.04 -9.55 -46.30
N GLU A 494 -35.99 -8.63 -46.14
CA GLU A 494 -37.17 -8.58 -47.00
C GLU A 494 -36.82 -8.30 -48.46
N ASN A 495 -35.91 -7.36 -48.70
CA ASN A 495 -35.41 -7.07 -50.04
C ASN A 495 -34.71 -8.28 -50.66
N LEU A 496 -33.85 -8.98 -49.90
CA LEU A 496 -33.21 -10.21 -50.38
C LEU A 496 -34.24 -11.28 -50.74
N ARG A 497 -35.27 -11.48 -49.92
CA ARG A 497 -36.37 -12.41 -50.23
C ARG A 497 -37.06 -12.06 -51.54
N ASN A 498 -37.32 -10.78 -51.78
CA ASN A 498 -37.96 -10.32 -53.01
C ASN A 498 -37.05 -10.49 -54.25
N GLN A 499 -35.75 -10.22 -54.11
CA GLN A 499 -34.81 -10.43 -55.22
C GLN A 499 -34.57 -11.91 -55.53
N LYS A 500 -34.54 -12.79 -54.51
CA LYS A 500 -34.48 -14.25 -54.74
C LYS A 500 -35.66 -14.73 -55.58
N LYS A 501 -36.90 -14.33 -55.24
CA LYS A 501 -38.09 -14.66 -56.05
C LYS A 501 -37.98 -14.18 -57.50
N ARG A 502 -37.43 -12.97 -57.72
CA ARG A 502 -37.21 -12.42 -59.08
C ARG A 502 -36.11 -13.18 -59.83
N TYR A 503 -35.09 -13.66 -59.13
CA TYR A 503 -34.00 -14.45 -59.70
C TYR A 503 -34.50 -15.83 -60.16
N ASP A 504 -35.41 -16.42 -59.40
CA ASP A 504 -36.02 -17.72 -59.74
C ASP A 504 -36.80 -17.68 -61.05
N VAL A 505 -37.38 -16.54 -61.40
CA VAL A 505 -38.08 -16.31 -62.68
C VAL A 505 -37.21 -15.61 -63.74
N GLY A 506 -35.90 -15.48 -63.51
CA GLY A 506 -34.95 -14.91 -64.47
C GLY A 506 -35.02 -13.38 -64.67
N MET A 507 -35.66 -12.65 -63.77
CA MET A 507 -35.84 -11.19 -63.86
C MET A 507 -34.67 -10.37 -63.30
N VAL A 508 -33.71 -10.99 -62.62
CA VAL A 508 -32.50 -10.35 -62.07
C VAL A 508 -31.31 -11.29 -62.22
N THR A 509 -30.09 -10.74 -62.14
CA THR A 509 -28.86 -11.51 -62.34
C THR A 509 -28.36 -12.13 -61.03
N THR A 510 -27.42 -13.09 -61.13
CA THR A 510 -26.71 -13.64 -59.97
C THR A 510 -25.97 -12.56 -59.19
N THR A 511 -25.37 -11.59 -59.89
CA THR A 511 -24.72 -10.41 -59.30
C THR A 511 -25.66 -9.54 -58.47
N ASP A 512 -26.92 -9.37 -58.91
CA ASP A 512 -27.92 -8.66 -58.12
C ASP A 512 -28.21 -9.41 -56.81
N VAL A 513 -28.44 -10.73 -56.86
CA VAL A 513 -28.71 -11.52 -55.64
C VAL A 513 -27.53 -11.44 -54.67
N LEU A 514 -26.29 -11.61 -55.15
CA LEU A 514 -25.07 -11.49 -54.35
C LEU A 514 -24.99 -10.13 -53.64
N ARG A 515 -25.24 -9.04 -54.36
CA ARG A 515 -25.24 -7.68 -53.79
C ARG A 515 -26.29 -7.50 -52.68
N PHE A 516 -27.45 -8.15 -52.78
CA PHE A 516 -28.46 -8.08 -51.71
C PHE A 516 -28.12 -9.02 -50.54
N GLN A 517 -27.44 -10.15 -50.78
CA GLN A 517 -26.88 -10.98 -49.71
C GLN A 517 -25.83 -10.20 -48.91
N ASP A 518 -24.92 -9.49 -49.58
CA ASP A 518 -23.95 -8.59 -48.94
C ASP A 518 -24.61 -7.58 -48.02
N LYS A 519 -25.70 -6.96 -48.46
CA LYS A 519 -26.45 -5.98 -47.65
C LYS A 519 -27.03 -6.60 -46.40
N VAL A 520 -27.56 -7.83 -46.47
CA VAL A 520 -28.08 -8.54 -45.30
C VAL A 520 -26.96 -8.87 -44.33
N VAL A 521 -25.85 -9.44 -44.81
CA VAL A 521 -24.69 -9.79 -43.99
C VAL A 521 -24.12 -8.55 -43.30
N ALA A 522 -23.97 -7.44 -44.03
CA ALA A 522 -23.53 -6.17 -43.47
C ALA A 522 -24.50 -5.60 -42.43
N ALA A 523 -25.82 -5.70 -42.66
CA ALA A 523 -26.83 -5.23 -41.72
C ALA A 523 -26.90 -6.09 -40.45
N MET A 524 -26.78 -7.41 -40.58
CA MET A 524 -26.70 -8.34 -39.44
C MET A 524 -25.46 -8.06 -38.58
N ALA A 525 -24.28 -7.92 -39.20
CA ALA A 525 -23.05 -7.58 -38.50
C ALA A 525 -23.14 -6.20 -37.82
N ALA A 526 -23.79 -5.22 -38.46
CA ALA A 526 -24.03 -3.90 -37.88
C ALA A 526 -24.98 -3.94 -36.68
N GLU A 527 -26.03 -4.77 -36.70
CA GLU A 527 -26.92 -4.99 -35.56
C GLU A 527 -26.17 -5.63 -34.38
N VAL A 528 -25.42 -6.71 -34.64
CA VAL A 528 -24.61 -7.41 -33.62
C VAL A 528 -23.66 -6.43 -32.93
N ARG A 529 -22.93 -5.62 -33.70
CA ARG A 529 -22.04 -4.59 -33.15
C ARG A 529 -22.79 -3.53 -32.36
N ALA A 530 -23.95 -3.06 -32.85
CA ALA A 530 -24.74 -2.04 -32.17
C ALA A 530 -25.24 -2.52 -30.80
N VAL A 531 -25.64 -3.80 -30.69
CA VAL A 531 -26.09 -4.41 -29.42
C VAL A 531 -24.93 -4.51 -28.43
N ALA A 532 -23.76 -4.97 -28.88
CA ALA A 532 -22.56 -5.03 -28.03
C ALA A 532 -22.08 -3.62 -27.61
N ASP A 533 -22.11 -2.64 -28.51
CA ASP A 533 -21.81 -1.23 -28.22
C ASP A 533 -22.74 -0.67 -27.12
N HIS A 534 -24.03 -1.00 -27.18
CA HIS A 534 -24.99 -0.58 -26.16
C HIS A 534 -24.68 -1.18 -24.79
N ALA A 535 -24.34 -2.46 -24.73
CA ALA A 535 -23.97 -3.13 -23.48
C ALA A 535 -22.70 -2.52 -22.84
N ARG A 536 -21.68 -2.24 -23.67
CA ARG A 536 -20.45 -1.55 -23.24
C ARG A 536 -20.74 -0.12 -22.78
N ALA A 537 -21.60 0.61 -23.48
CA ALA A 537 -21.98 1.97 -23.10
C ALA A 537 -22.68 2.02 -21.73
N GLU A 538 -23.59 1.08 -21.44
CA GLU A 538 -24.22 0.98 -20.12
C GLU A 538 -23.21 0.70 -19.00
N ALA A 539 -22.24 -0.18 -19.27
CA ALA A 539 -21.18 -0.49 -18.32
C ALA A 539 -20.29 0.74 -18.04
N ARG A 540 -19.95 1.51 -19.09
CA ARG A 540 -19.21 2.77 -18.96
C ARG A 540 -19.99 3.82 -18.17
N LEU A 541 -21.30 3.93 -18.37
CA LEU A 541 -22.14 4.83 -17.56
C LEU A 541 -22.13 4.42 -16.09
N ALA A 542 -22.32 3.13 -15.78
CA ALA A 542 -22.27 2.64 -14.40
C ALA A 542 -20.88 2.84 -13.76
N ARG A 543 -19.79 2.68 -14.52
CA ARG A 543 -18.42 3.03 -14.09
C ARG A 543 -18.32 4.51 -13.80
N ALA A 544 -18.80 5.33 -14.72
CA ALA A 544 -18.74 6.78 -14.61
C ALA A 544 -19.55 7.30 -13.41
N GLU A 545 -20.66 6.65 -13.05
CA GLU A 545 -21.46 6.96 -11.86
C GLU A 545 -20.84 6.45 -10.56
N GLY A 546 -19.86 5.54 -10.63
CA GLY A 546 -19.29 4.85 -9.47
C GLY A 546 -20.21 3.80 -8.85
N THR A 547 -21.18 3.29 -9.62
CA THR A 547 -22.17 2.27 -9.19
C THR A 547 -21.87 0.88 -9.73
N LEU A 548 -20.85 0.74 -10.59
CA LEU A 548 -20.52 -0.51 -11.28
C LEU A 548 -20.30 -1.69 -10.32
N LEU A 549 -19.49 -1.50 -9.27
CA LEU A 549 -19.19 -2.56 -8.30
C LEU A 549 -20.44 -2.99 -7.50
N GLU A 550 -21.25 -2.01 -7.08
CA GLU A 550 -22.51 -2.24 -6.35
C GLU A 550 -23.53 -3.00 -7.22
N ARG A 551 -23.63 -2.66 -8.52
CA ARG A 551 -24.51 -3.34 -9.48
C ARG A 551 -24.23 -4.84 -9.60
N TYR A 552 -22.96 -5.24 -9.43
CA TYR A 552 -22.53 -6.64 -9.49
C TYR A 552 -22.22 -7.25 -8.11
N GLY A 553 -22.60 -6.58 -7.01
CA GLY A 553 -22.41 -7.12 -5.65
C GLY A 553 -20.95 -7.37 -5.28
N ILE A 554 -20.01 -6.59 -5.85
CA ILE A 554 -18.59 -6.76 -5.59
C ILE A 554 -18.23 -5.96 -4.35
N GLU A 555 -18.07 -6.66 -3.24
CA GLU A 555 -17.62 -6.05 -2.00
C GLU A 555 -16.11 -5.77 -2.07
N THR A 556 -15.74 -4.52 -1.91
CA THR A 556 -14.37 -4.19 -1.51
C THR A 556 -14.23 -4.58 -0.05
N GLU A 557 -13.66 -5.76 0.23
CA GLU A 557 -13.25 -6.11 1.59
C GLU A 557 -12.26 -5.05 2.09
N SER A 558 -12.80 -4.04 2.78
CA SER A 558 -12.04 -3.19 3.65
C SER A 558 -11.66 -4.05 4.84
N GLY A 559 -10.66 -4.93 4.70
CA GLY A 559 -10.25 -5.90 5.72
C GLY A 559 -10.19 -5.25 7.10
N GLN A 560 -10.50 -5.97 8.18
CA GLN A 560 -10.60 -5.37 9.52
C GLN A 560 -9.43 -4.42 9.81
N ALA A 561 -9.74 -3.23 10.36
CA ALA A 561 -8.70 -2.30 10.78
C ALA A 561 -7.78 -3.05 11.77
N PRO A 562 -6.44 -2.89 11.67
CA PRO A 562 -5.54 -3.53 12.62
C PRO A 562 -5.98 -3.15 14.04
N GLU A 563 -6.00 -4.14 14.94
CA GLU A 563 -6.40 -3.90 16.31
C GLU A 563 -5.60 -2.74 16.88
N THR A 564 -6.29 -1.77 17.47
CA THR A 564 -5.61 -0.66 18.12
C THR A 564 -4.82 -1.23 19.30
N PRO A 565 -3.48 -1.06 19.32
CA PRO A 565 -2.66 -1.61 20.40
C PRO A 565 -3.15 -1.15 21.77
N TRP A 566 -2.98 -1.98 22.79
CA TRP A 566 -3.55 -1.71 24.13
C TRP A 566 -3.10 -0.36 24.72
N TRP A 567 -1.87 0.07 24.39
CA TRP A 567 -1.29 1.34 24.83
C TRP A 567 -1.80 2.58 24.06
N LEU A 568 -2.53 2.38 22.97
CA LEU A 568 -3.13 3.43 22.14
C LEU A 568 -4.66 3.53 22.32
N ARG A 569 -5.25 2.65 23.14
CA ARG A 569 -6.67 2.74 23.53
C ARG A 569 -6.83 3.95 24.47
N ARG A 570 -7.85 4.77 24.19
CA ARG A 570 -8.12 6.02 24.93
C ARG A 570 -8.46 5.78 26.38
#